data_AF-A0A6P1DJ12-F1
#
_entry.id   AF-A0A6P1DJ12-F1
#
_cell.length_a   1.000
_cell.length_b   1.000
_cell.length_c   1.000
_cell.angle_alpha   90.00
_cell.angle_beta   90.00
_cell.angle_gamma   90.00
#
_symmetry.space_group_name_H-M   'P 1'
#
loop_
_entity.id
_entity.type
_entity.pdbx_description
1 polymer ?
#
loop_
_entity_poly.entity_id
_entity_poly.type
_entity_poly.pdbx_seq_one_letter_code
_entity_poly.pdbx_strand_id
1 'polypeptide(L)'
;FGAIKSNVLKRDLAPHQSGEDRLYVQGAAGSMATIDLFKNENISDLQKNNWLINDASLIFYVDQFAASNIAPEQLFIYNYDDNEQITDVMTEGLAAVGGLLERDDKGKPYRYVFKITDYISKLLSLNAPIDLENKTIGLKVYNPSDTPSAIDDVKIRDYSWTPKGVVLFGQDPSFVDKRVKLEISYTKINN
;
A
#
# COMPACT_ATOMS: atom_id res chain seq x y z
N PHE A 1 -29.31 38.66 12.66
CA PHE A 1 -28.64 37.37 12.94
C PHE A 1 -28.28 36.73 11.61
N GLY A 2 -27.00 36.50 11.34
CA GLY A 2 -26.54 35.94 10.06
C GLY A 2 -26.91 34.47 9.91
N ALA A 3 -27.16 34.02 8.69
CA ALA A 3 -27.48 32.62 8.41
C ALA A 3 -26.32 31.70 8.81
N ILE A 4 -26.63 30.64 9.56
CA ILE A 4 -25.68 29.57 9.87
C ILE A 4 -25.33 28.85 8.56
N LYS A 5 -24.05 28.87 8.17
CA LYS A 5 -23.55 28.13 7.02
C LYS A 5 -22.95 26.82 7.52
N SER A 6 -23.61 25.70 7.26
CA SER A 6 -23.07 24.36 7.51
C SER A 6 -22.25 23.90 6.30
N ASN A 7 -21.04 23.39 6.52
CA ASN A 7 -20.28 22.71 5.48
C ASN A 7 -20.67 21.22 5.49
N VAL A 8 -21.37 20.78 4.45
CA VAL A 8 -21.68 19.36 4.25
C VAL A 8 -20.60 18.77 3.32
N LEU A 9 -19.79 17.85 3.86
CA LEU A 9 -18.95 16.98 3.04
C LEU A 9 -19.85 15.91 2.42
N LYS A 10 -20.05 15.98 1.10
CA LYS A 10 -20.74 14.91 0.36
C LYS A 10 -19.77 13.75 0.17
N ARG A 11 -20.05 12.63 0.84
CA ARG A 11 -19.36 11.35 0.65
C ARG A 11 -20.14 10.52 -0.37
N ASP A 12 -19.46 9.95 -1.36
CA ASP A 12 -20.03 8.86 -2.15
C ASP A 12 -19.92 7.57 -1.33
N LEU A 13 -21.06 6.91 -1.11
CA LEU A 13 -21.19 5.73 -0.24
C LEU A 13 -21.13 4.41 -1.01
N ALA A 14 -21.11 4.44 -2.34
CA ALA A 14 -21.04 3.23 -3.13
C ALA A 14 -19.64 2.60 -3.00
N PRO A 15 -19.52 1.31 -2.62
CA PRO A 15 -18.25 0.62 -2.66
C PRO A 15 -17.79 0.53 -4.12
N HIS A 16 -16.67 1.19 -4.40
CA HIS A 16 -16.03 1.10 -5.70
C HIS A 16 -15.09 -0.12 -5.69
N GLN A 17 -15.16 -0.94 -6.74
CA GLN A 17 -14.32 -2.12 -6.87
C GLN A 17 -13.01 -1.75 -7.55
N SER A 18 -11.89 -2.08 -6.90
CA SER A 18 -10.55 -1.94 -7.49
C SER A 18 -10.34 -2.95 -8.62
N GLY A 19 -9.55 -2.58 -9.62
CA GLY A 19 -9.24 -3.41 -10.78
C GLY A 19 -8.00 -2.92 -11.52
N GLU A 20 -7.84 -3.33 -12.78
CA GLU A 20 -6.63 -3.03 -13.56
C GLU A 20 -6.47 -1.53 -13.85
N ASP A 21 -7.56 -0.80 -14.08
CA ASP A 21 -7.56 0.64 -14.34
C ASP A 21 -7.28 1.44 -13.05
N ARG A 22 -8.09 1.22 -12.01
CA ARG A 22 -8.07 2.03 -10.78
C ARG A 22 -8.11 1.20 -9.52
N LEU A 23 -7.45 1.71 -8.50
CA LEU A 23 -7.60 1.23 -7.13
C LEU A 23 -8.37 2.27 -6.31
N TYR A 24 -9.39 1.82 -5.60
CA TYR A 24 -10.24 2.66 -4.77
C TYR A 24 -9.98 2.33 -3.31
N VAL A 25 -9.44 3.30 -2.57
CA VAL A 25 -9.13 3.13 -1.15
C VAL A 25 -9.90 4.17 -0.36
N GLN A 26 -10.86 3.73 0.45
CA GLN A 26 -11.72 4.57 1.26
C GLN A 26 -11.71 4.09 2.71
N GLY A 27 -11.55 5.02 3.65
CA GLY A 27 -11.65 4.68 5.07
C GLY A 27 -13.10 4.48 5.52
N ALA A 28 -13.29 4.32 6.83
CA ALA A 28 -14.55 3.87 7.42
C ALA A 28 -14.98 2.49 6.90
N ALA A 29 -16.28 2.26 6.72
CA ALA A 29 -16.82 1.07 6.05
C ALA A 29 -16.65 1.11 4.51
N GLY A 30 -15.57 1.74 4.04
CA GLY A 30 -15.28 1.96 2.62
C GLY A 30 -14.59 0.77 1.96
N SER A 31 -13.92 1.02 0.83
CA SER A 31 -13.19 0.03 0.05
C SER A 31 -11.70 -0.06 0.41
N MET A 32 -11.13 -1.24 0.25
CA MET A 32 -9.68 -1.48 0.24
C MET A 32 -9.24 -2.01 -1.12
N ALA A 33 -7.95 -1.98 -1.39
CA ALA A 33 -7.37 -2.58 -2.60
C ALA A 33 -6.44 -3.74 -2.22
N THR A 34 -6.25 -4.68 -3.15
CA THR A 34 -5.33 -5.80 -3.01
C THR A 34 -4.32 -5.78 -4.15
N ILE A 35 -3.09 -6.19 -3.86
CA ILE A 35 -1.96 -6.16 -4.78
C ILE A 35 -1.27 -7.51 -4.79
N ASP A 36 -1.19 -8.11 -5.98
CA ASP A 36 -0.41 -9.31 -6.27
C ASP A 36 0.95 -8.90 -6.85
N LEU A 37 2.04 -8.99 -6.07
CA LEU A 37 3.34 -8.44 -6.47
C LEU A 37 4.02 -9.18 -7.64
N PHE A 38 3.79 -10.48 -7.75
CA PHE A 38 4.48 -11.38 -8.71
C PHE A 38 3.48 -12.20 -9.54
N LYS A 39 2.34 -11.61 -9.86
CA LYS A 39 1.32 -12.27 -10.69
C LYS A 39 1.90 -12.64 -12.05
N ASN A 40 1.83 -13.92 -12.39
CA ASN A 40 2.39 -14.54 -13.60
C ASN A 40 3.93 -14.63 -13.65
N GLU A 41 4.62 -14.36 -12.54
CA GLU A 41 6.06 -14.60 -12.41
C GLU A 41 6.33 -15.91 -11.64
N ASN A 42 7.42 -16.59 -11.97
CA ASN A 42 7.86 -17.74 -11.19
C ASN A 42 8.78 -17.27 -10.05
N ILE A 43 8.20 -17.07 -8.87
CA ILE A 43 8.94 -16.62 -7.68
C ILE A 43 10.14 -17.53 -7.39
N SER A 44 10.01 -18.85 -7.61
CA SER A 44 11.13 -19.79 -7.40
C SER A 44 12.31 -19.54 -8.32
N ASP A 45 12.09 -19.03 -9.54
CA ASP A 45 13.18 -18.65 -10.44
C ASP A 45 13.83 -17.34 -10.01
N LEU A 46 13.05 -16.41 -9.45
CA LEU A 46 13.59 -15.18 -8.85
C LEU A 46 14.46 -15.51 -7.62
N GLN A 47 14.00 -16.38 -6.72
CA GLN A 47 14.72 -16.82 -5.53
C GLN A 47 16.07 -17.47 -5.87
N LYS A 48 16.13 -18.28 -6.93
CA LYS A 48 17.38 -18.91 -7.42
C LYS A 48 18.49 -17.92 -7.77
N ASN A 49 18.15 -16.66 -8.06
CA ASN A 49 19.17 -15.64 -8.33
C ASN A 49 19.98 -15.27 -7.08
N ASN A 50 19.50 -15.60 -5.88
CA ASN A 50 20.19 -15.38 -4.61
C ASN A 50 20.72 -13.94 -4.46
N TRP A 51 19.87 -12.97 -4.80
CA TRP A 51 20.20 -11.56 -4.70
C TRP A 51 20.19 -11.08 -3.25
N LEU A 52 21.13 -10.21 -2.91
CA LEU A 52 21.05 -9.44 -1.68
C LEU A 52 20.20 -8.20 -1.94
N ILE A 53 18.96 -8.20 -1.42
CA ILE A 53 18.05 -7.06 -1.54
C ILE A 53 18.55 -5.93 -0.63
N ASN A 54 18.83 -4.76 -1.22
CA ASN A 54 19.32 -3.58 -0.49
C ASN A 54 18.20 -2.61 -0.14
N ASP A 55 17.21 -2.47 -1.04
CA ASP A 55 16.06 -1.59 -0.85
C ASP A 55 14.90 -2.11 -1.73
N ALA A 56 13.68 -2.05 -1.23
CA ALA A 56 12.47 -2.32 -2.00
C ALA A 56 11.36 -1.34 -1.66
N SER A 57 10.74 -0.76 -2.68
CA SER A 57 9.68 0.24 -2.55
C SER A 57 8.46 -0.12 -3.38
N LEU A 58 7.28 -0.10 -2.76
CA LEU A 58 5.99 -0.21 -3.42
C LEU A 58 5.34 1.18 -3.52
N ILE A 59 5.06 1.62 -4.74
CA ILE A 59 4.67 2.99 -5.04
C ILE A 59 3.30 3.03 -5.70
N PHE A 60 2.44 3.90 -5.18
CA PHE A 60 1.09 4.14 -5.68
C PHE A 60 0.91 5.61 -6.05
N TYR A 61 0.50 5.89 -7.29
CA TYR A 61 0.24 7.26 -7.74
C TYR A 61 -1.24 7.60 -7.63
N VAL A 62 -1.52 8.82 -7.18
CA VAL A 62 -2.89 9.36 -7.09
C VAL A 62 -3.38 9.76 -8.48
N ASP A 63 -4.57 9.33 -8.83
CA ASP A 63 -5.29 9.90 -9.96
C ASP A 63 -5.81 11.29 -9.60
N GLN A 64 -5.03 12.32 -9.91
CA GLN A 64 -5.39 13.70 -9.62
C GLN A 64 -6.62 14.22 -10.39
N PHE A 65 -7.09 13.51 -11.43
CA PHE A 65 -8.31 13.87 -12.15
C PHE A 65 -9.56 13.30 -11.48
N ALA A 66 -9.46 12.10 -10.88
CA ALA A 66 -10.56 11.45 -10.18
C ALA A 66 -10.58 11.74 -8.67
N ALA A 67 -9.43 12.05 -8.07
CA ALA A 67 -9.30 12.27 -6.64
C ALA A 67 -9.68 13.71 -6.23
N SER A 68 -10.34 13.83 -5.08
CA SER A 68 -10.49 15.10 -4.39
C SER A 68 -9.14 15.60 -3.86
N ASN A 69 -9.01 16.92 -3.67
CA ASN A 69 -7.86 17.50 -2.95
C ASN A 69 -7.75 17.01 -1.48
N ILE A 70 -8.81 16.36 -0.97
CA ILE A 70 -8.91 15.81 0.39
C ILE A 70 -8.59 14.31 0.37
N ALA A 71 -7.35 13.95 0.07
CA ALA A 71 -6.86 12.57 0.18
C ALA A 71 -6.47 12.21 1.63
N PRO A 72 -6.45 10.92 2.00
CA PRO A 72 -5.87 10.47 3.28
C PRO A 72 -4.40 10.88 3.39
N GLU A 73 -3.97 11.36 4.57
CA GLU A 73 -2.56 11.74 4.76
C GLU A 73 -1.64 10.52 4.87
N GLN A 74 -2.20 9.34 5.16
CA GLN A 74 -1.45 8.09 5.22
C GLN A 74 -2.32 6.93 4.76
N LEU A 75 -1.72 6.06 3.96
CA LEU A 75 -2.22 4.72 3.64
C LEU A 75 -1.41 3.68 4.41
N PHE A 76 -1.96 2.48 4.50
CA PHE A 76 -1.37 1.39 5.26
C PHE A 76 -1.41 0.09 4.47
N ILE A 77 -0.35 -0.71 4.57
CA ILE A 77 -0.22 -2.01 3.93
C ILE A 77 -0.10 -3.13 4.95
N TYR A 78 -0.62 -4.29 4.59
CA TYR A 78 -0.63 -5.48 5.43
C TYR A 78 -0.70 -6.75 4.57
N ASN A 79 -0.41 -7.92 5.15
CA ASN A 79 -0.69 -9.21 4.52
C ASN A 79 -2.21 -9.44 4.58
N TYR A 80 -2.85 -9.40 3.41
CA TYR A 80 -4.30 -9.49 3.28
C TYR A 80 -4.81 -10.89 3.65
N ASP A 81 -4.10 -11.94 3.24
CA ASP A 81 -4.56 -13.31 3.37
C ASP A 81 -4.55 -13.79 4.84
N ASP A 82 -3.52 -13.40 5.59
CA ASP A 82 -3.39 -13.76 7.02
C ASP A 82 -3.96 -12.70 7.96
N ASN A 83 -4.36 -11.55 7.40
CA ASN A 83 -4.78 -10.35 8.11
C ASN A 83 -3.74 -9.92 9.16
N GLU A 84 -2.47 -9.86 8.72
CA GLU A 84 -1.31 -9.65 9.57
C GLU A 84 -0.42 -8.49 9.11
N GLN A 85 0.35 -7.94 10.04
CA GLN A 85 1.35 -6.91 9.80
C GLN A 85 2.40 -7.37 8.78
N ILE A 86 2.84 -6.48 7.89
CA ILE A 86 4.06 -6.74 7.09
C ILE A 86 5.27 -6.74 8.03
N THR A 87 6.26 -7.59 7.74
CA THR A 87 7.48 -7.71 8.54
C THR A 87 8.08 -6.35 8.87
N ASP A 88 8.23 -5.47 7.88
CA ASP A 88 8.87 -4.16 8.01
C ASP A 88 8.16 -3.28 9.06
N VAL A 89 6.83 -3.40 9.20
CA VAL A 89 6.08 -2.65 10.23
C VAL A 89 6.44 -3.15 11.63
N MET A 90 6.70 -4.45 11.77
CA MET A 90 7.08 -5.08 13.05
C MET A 90 8.54 -4.85 13.42
N THR A 91 9.45 -4.84 12.43
CA THR A 91 10.90 -4.74 12.66
C THR A 91 11.40 -3.29 12.72
N GLU A 92 10.87 -2.42 11.85
CA GLU A 92 11.34 -1.03 11.70
C GLU A 92 10.32 0.02 12.15
N GLY A 93 9.04 -0.36 12.21
CA GLY A 93 7.94 0.50 12.61
C GLY A 93 7.28 1.25 11.45
N LEU A 94 6.05 1.73 11.68
CA LEU A 94 5.24 2.41 10.67
C LEU A 94 5.94 3.61 10.00
N ALA A 95 6.73 4.37 10.76
CA ALA A 95 7.41 5.55 10.22
C ALA A 95 8.48 5.20 9.19
N ALA A 96 9.17 4.06 9.36
CA ALA A 96 10.16 3.57 8.42
C ALA A 96 9.50 3.00 7.15
N VAL A 97 8.41 2.24 7.32
CA VAL A 97 7.60 1.71 6.21
C VAL A 97 6.97 2.82 5.38
N GLY A 98 6.51 3.90 6.01
CA GLY A 98 6.00 5.09 5.30
C GLY A 98 4.50 5.03 4.98
N GLY A 99 4.16 5.19 3.70
CA GLY A 99 2.78 5.33 3.25
C GLY A 99 2.16 6.71 3.45
N LEU A 100 2.98 7.74 3.74
CA LEU A 100 2.55 9.12 3.84
C LEU A 100 2.23 9.71 2.46
N LEU A 101 1.25 10.62 2.42
CA LEU A 101 0.89 11.32 1.20
C LEU A 101 1.99 12.30 0.81
N GLU A 102 2.65 12.05 -0.31
CA GLU A 102 3.47 13.03 -0.99
C GLU A 102 2.61 13.90 -1.89
N ARG A 103 2.93 15.20 -1.94
CA ARG A 103 2.24 16.20 -2.76
C ARG A 103 3.17 16.72 -3.85
N ASP A 104 2.60 17.12 -4.98
CA ASP A 104 3.36 17.75 -6.05
C ASP A 104 3.71 19.21 -5.73
N ASP A 105 4.45 19.86 -6.62
CA ASP A 105 4.86 21.28 -6.50
C ASP A 105 3.68 22.26 -6.37
N LYS A 106 2.47 21.82 -6.70
CA LYS A 106 1.22 22.61 -6.60
C LYS A 106 0.41 22.25 -5.35
N GLY A 107 0.95 21.41 -4.46
CA GLY A 107 0.31 20.97 -3.22
C GLY A 107 -0.80 19.93 -3.42
N LYS A 108 -0.96 19.38 -4.64
CA LYS A 108 -1.97 18.36 -4.90
C LYS A 108 -1.48 16.98 -4.47
N PRO A 109 -2.37 16.10 -3.98
CA PRO A 109 -2.02 14.70 -3.69
C PRO A 109 -1.32 14.05 -4.89
N TYR A 110 -0.16 13.44 -4.68
CA TYR A 110 0.66 12.92 -5.78
C TYR A 110 0.90 11.42 -5.69
N ARG A 111 1.46 10.91 -4.59
CA ARG A 111 1.74 9.48 -4.45
C ARG A 111 1.90 9.05 -3.00
N TYR A 112 1.95 7.75 -2.80
CA TYR A 112 2.30 7.06 -1.55
C TYR A 112 3.45 6.09 -1.84
N VAL A 113 4.43 6.04 -0.95
CA VAL A 113 5.61 5.16 -1.06
C VAL A 113 5.71 4.32 0.20
N PHE A 114 5.83 3.00 0.02
CA PHE A 114 6.03 2.04 1.10
C PHE A 114 7.38 1.36 0.97
N LYS A 115 8.19 1.38 2.04
CA LYS A 115 9.41 0.59 2.16
C LYS A 115 9.06 -0.80 2.69
N ILE A 116 9.37 -1.81 1.88
CA ILE A 116 9.05 -3.23 2.13
C ILE A 116 10.27 -4.13 1.90
N THR A 117 11.45 -3.60 2.24
CA THR A 117 12.74 -4.23 2.00
C THR A 117 12.86 -5.57 2.71
N ASP A 118 12.48 -5.66 3.99
CA ASP A 118 12.55 -6.90 4.77
C ASP A 118 11.58 -7.95 4.20
N TYR A 119 10.36 -7.54 3.87
CA TYR A 119 9.36 -8.43 3.26
C TYR A 119 9.86 -9.01 1.93
N ILE A 120 10.35 -8.16 1.01
CA ILE A 120 10.86 -8.61 -0.30
C ILE A 120 12.14 -9.44 -0.14
N SER A 121 13.02 -9.09 0.80
CA SER A 121 14.24 -9.85 1.11
C SER A 121 13.91 -11.27 1.57
N LYS A 122 12.92 -11.42 2.47
CA LYS A 122 12.45 -12.74 2.91
C LYS A 122 11.78 -13.52 1.79
N LEU A 123 10.94 -12.88 0.99
CA LEU A 123 10.19 -13.51 -0.11
C LEU A 123 11.10 -14.03 -1.23
N LEU A 124 12.16 -13.28 -1.55
CA LEU A 124 13.12 -13.63 -2.61
C LEU A 124 14.34 -14.41 -2.10
N SER A 125 14.35 -14.82 -0.82
CA SER A 125 15.39 -15.66 -0.25
C SER A 125 15.30 -17.10 -0.78
N LEU A 126 16.43 -17.78 -0.91
CA LEU A 126 16.48 -19.22 -1.24
C LEU A 126 15.74 -20.10 -0.23
N ASN A 127 15.66 -19.64 1.02
CA ASN A 127 14.96 -20.32 2.11
C ASN A 127 13.69 -19.54 2.50
N ALA A 128 13.03 -18.93 1.52
CA ALA A 128 11.78 -18.22 1.74
C ALA A 128 10.78 -19.12 2.47
N PRO A 129 10.11 -18.63 3.53
CA PRO A 129 9.04 -19.36 4.17
C PRO A 129 7.92 -19.64 3.16
N ILE A 130 7.45 -20.90 3.09
CA ILE A 130 6.40 -21.33 2.14
C ILE A 130 5.11 -20.53 2.35
N ASP A 131 4.83 -20.14 3.59
CA ASP A 131 3.70 -19.30 3.97
C ASP A 131 3.82 -17.86 3.48
N LEU A 132 4.99 -17.39 3.02
CA LEU A 132 5.13 -16.05 2.45
C LEU A 132 4.90 -16.03 0.92
N GLU A 133 4.97 -17.19 0.26
CA GLU A 133 4.80 -17.29 -1.18
C GLU A 133 3.34 -17.01 -1.59
N ASN A 134 3.16 -16.25 -2.67
CA ASN A 134 1.85 -15.90 -3.24
C ASN A 134 0.90 -15.16 -2.30
N LYS A 135 1.43 -14.48 -1.26
CA LYS A 135 0.62 -13.63 -0.39
C LYS A 135 0.24 -12.32 -1.08
N THR A 136 -1.00 -11.92 -0.84
CA THR A 136 -1.60 -10.70 -1.34
C THR A 136 -1.34 -9.54 -0.37
N ILE A 137 -0.94 -8.38 -0.89
CA ILE A 137 -0.80 -7.17 -0.07
C ILE A 137 -2.13 -6.42 -0.05
N GLY A 138 -2.66 -6.18 1.14
CA GLY A 138 -3.82 -5.32 1.34
C GLY A 138 -3.39 -3.86 1.48
N LEU A 139 -4.14 -2.94 0.88
CA LEU A 139 -3.94 -1.49 0.95
C LEU A 139 -5.21 -0.83 1.47
N LYS A 140 -5.11 -0.16 2.62
CA LYS A 140 -6.22 0.53 3.28
C LYS A 140 -5.85 1.96 3.71
N VAL A 141 -6.85 2.75 4.07
CA VAL A 141 -6.59 4.02 4.76
C VAL A 141 -6.10 3.73 6.17
N TYR A 142 -4.98 4.34 6.55
CA TYR A 142 -4.41 4.18 7.88
C TYR A 142 -5.38 4.59 8.99
N ASN A 143 -5.42 3.78 10.04
CA ASN A 143 -6.05 4.08 11.32
C ASN A 143 -5.02 3.91 12.44
N PRO A 144 -4.97 4.80 13.45
CA PRO A 144 -4.17 4.59 14.66
C PRO A 144 -4.22 3.19 15.29
N SER A 145 -5.35 2.47 15.17
CA SER A 145 -5.48 1.09 15.66
C SER A 145 -4.76 0.02 14.84
N ASP A 146 -4.28 0.37 13.65
CA ASP A 146 -3.52 -0.51 12.75
C ASP A 146 -2.04 -0.59 13.17
N THR A 147 -1.55 0.36 13.98
CA THR A 147 -0.17 0.32 14.49
C THR A 147 -0.06 -0.74 15.59
N PRO A 148 0.92 -1.66 15.51
CA PRO A 148 1.19 -2.62 16.58
C PRO A 148 1.42 -1.92 17.92
N SER A 149 0.70 -2.37 18.93
CA SER A 149 0.83 -1.85 20.31
C SER A 149 1.77 -2.68 21.19
N ALA A 150 2.14 -3.87 20.72
CA ALA A 150 3.05 -4.80 21.38
C ALA A 150 3.80 -5.65 20.32
N ILE A 151 4.86 -6.33 20.75
CA ILE A 151 5.72 -7.15 19.86
C ILE A 151 4.95 -8.33 19.23
N ASP A 152 3.92 -8.83 19.92
CA ASP A 152 3.05 -9.91 19.48
C ASP A 152 1.73 -9.42 18.86
N ASP A 153 1.52 -8.10 18.73
CA ASP A 153 0.34 -7.49 18.10
C ASP A 153 0.45 -7.52 16.57
N VAL A 154 0.37 -8.73 16.02
CA VAL A 154 0.55 -8.99 14.59
C VAL A 154 -0.72 -8.85 13.76
N LYS A 155 -1.90 -8.75 14.38
CA LYS A 155 -3.19 -8.76 13.66
C LYS A 155 -3.68 -7.37 13.28
N ILE A 156 -4.30 -7.27 12.10
CA ILE A 156 -4.96 -6.04 11.64
C ILE A 156 -6.41 -6.00 12.11
N ARG A 157 -6.87 -4.79 12.46
CA ARG A 157 -8.24 -4.54 12.93
C ARG A 157 -9.06 -3.90 11.81
N ASP A 158 -10.29 -4.36 11.62
CA ASP A 158 -11.15 -3.92 10.50
C ASP A 158 -11.90 -2.61 10.74
N TYR A 159 -11.68 -1.96 11.88
CA TYR A 159 -12.37 -0.71 12.20
C TYR A 159 -11.58 0.47 11.63
N SER A 160 -12.13 1.15 10.63
CA SER A 160 -11.69 2.47 10.20
C SER A 160 -12.74 3.51 10.59
N TRP A 161 -12.32 4.72 10.97
CA TRP A 161 -13.23 5.87 11.14
C TRP A 161 -12.76 7.09 10.35
N THR A 162 -11.78 6.92 9.47
CA THR A 162 -11.25 7.98 8.62
C THR A 162 -12.21 8.22 7.45
N PRO A 163 -12.88 9.39 7.34
CA PRO A 163 -13.88 9.62 6.29
C PRO A 163 -13.26 10.12 4.97
N LYS A 164 -11.99 9.78 4.72
CA LYS A 164 -11.24 10.17 3.53
C LYS A 164 -11.04 8.97 2.61
N GLY A 165 -10.89 9.24 1.32
CA GLY A 165 -10.58 8.22 0.32
C GLY A 165 -9.77 8.81 -0.82
N VAL A 166 -9.18 7.92 -1.61
CA VAL A 166 -8.33 8.27 -2.74
C VAL A 166 -8.52 7.27 -3.86
N VAL A 167 -8.43 7.76 -5.09
CA VAL A 167 -8.37 6.95 -6.30
C VAL A 167 -6.91 6.91 -6.75
N LEU A 168 -6.38 5.72 -6.91
CA LEU A 168 -5.00 5.48 -7.35
C LEU A 168 -5.03 4.87 -8.76
N PHE A 169 -3.97 5.11 -9.51
CA PHE A 169 -3.72 4.38 -10.75
C PHE A 169 -3.48 2.90 -10.45
N GLY A 170 -4.08 2.01 -11.25
CA GLY A 170 -3.86 0.57 -11.21
C GLY A 170 -2.66 0.15 -12.06
N GLN A 171 -2.78 -1.01 -12.72
CA GLN A 171 -1.74 -1.59 -13.58
C GLN A 171 -1.98 -1.41 -15.09
N ASP A 172 -3.02 -0.67 -15.50
CA ASP A 172 -3.29 -0.43 -16.92
C ASP A 172 -2.04 0.16 -17.63
N PRO A 173 -1.56 -0.46 -18.73
CA PRO A 173 -0.37 -0.02 -19.44
C PRO A 173 -0.42 1.43 -19.96
N SER A 174 -1.62 1.97 -20.20
CA SER A 174 -1.81 3.36 -20.67
C SER A 174 -1.33 4.41 -19.67
N PHE A 175 -1.17 4.04 -18.38
CA PHE A 175 -0.66 4.94 -17.35
C PHE A 175 0.86 5.05 -17.29
N VAL A 176 1.58 4.24 -18.09
CA VAL A 176 3.04 4.29 -18.28
C VAL A 176 3.79 4.37 -16.94
N ASP A 177 4.17 5.57 -16.50
CA ASP A 177 4.98 5.82 -15.31
C ASP A 177 4.19 5.94 -14.02
N LYS A 178 2.86 6.04 -14.08
CA LYS A 178 2.00 6.20 -12.92
C LYS A 178 1.31 4.91 -12.49
N ARG A 179 1.57 3.79 -13.16
CA ARG A 179 1.09 2.47 -12.71
C ARG A 179 1.67 2.12 -11.34
N VAL A 180 1.04 1.16 -10.66
CA VAL A 180 1.62 0.55 -9.44
C VAL A 180 3.03 0.04 -9.76
N LYS A 181 4.01 0.42 -8.94
CA LYS A 181 5.42 0.09 -9.18
C LYS A 181 6.03 -0.57 -7.95
N LEU A 182 6.68 -1.71 -8.18
CA LEU A 182 7.61 -2.33 -7.25
C LEU A 182 9.03 -2.04 -7.75
N GLU A 183 9.78 -1.22 -7.01
CA GLU A 183 11.18 -0.89 -7.31
C GLU A 183 12.08 -1.65 -6.35
N ILE A 184 12.99 -2.47 -6.88
CA ILE A 184 13.91 -3.30 -6.08
C ILE A 184 15.34 -2.96 -6.48
N SER A 185 16.15 -2.58 -5.49
CA SER A 185 17.60 -2.43 -5.63
C SER A 185 18.29 -3.62 -4.97
N TYR A 186 19.19 -4.28 -5.69
CA TYR A 186 19.84 -5.49 -5.21
C TYR A 186 21.30 -5.60 -5.66
N THR A 187 22.07 -6.37 -4.90
CA THR A 187 23.44 -6.75 -5.24
C THR A 187 23.44 -8.18 -5.78
N LYS A 188 24.03 -8.36 -6.96
CA LYS A 188 24.25 -9.69 -7.53
C LYS A 188 25.51 -10.29 -6.91
N ILE A 189 25.36 -11.44 -6.25
CA ILE A 189 26.49 -12.20 -5.74
C ILE A 189 27.06 -12.99 -6.92
N ASN A 190 28.26 -12.61 -7.37
CA ASN A 190 29.01 -13.41 -8.34
C ASN A 190 29.83 -14.44 -7.56
N ASN A 191 29.46 -15.70 -7.70
CA ASN A 191 30.28 -16.84 -7.27
C ASN A 191 31.25 -17.23 -8.39
#